data_AF-T1D7D2-F1
#
_entry.id   AF-T1D7D2-F1
#
_cell.length_a   1.000
_cell.length_b   1.000
_cell.length_c   1.000
_cell.angle_alpha   90.00
_cell.angle_beta   90.00
_cell.angle_gamma   90.00
#
_symmetry.space_group_name_H-M   'P 1'
#
loop_
_entity.id
_entity.type
_entity.pdbx_description
1 polymer ?
#
loop_
_entity_poly.entity_id
_entity_poly.type
_entity_poly.pdbx_seq_one_letter_code
_entity_poly.pdbx_strand_id
1 'polypeptide(L)'
;SAVSDADGAASLGNEAERWCNEVAAEFLVPGESLRDLVVDPQALTPDLDRLAREFKVSTLVVLRRIFDVGYLTPPQFRAAYAAERERVLSLMEERVSTGGSFYNTQPIRVSKRFARALLESTLEGQTLYREAFRMLGFKKQATFDELVHRLGVG
;
A
#
# COMPACT_ATOMS: atom_id res chain seq x y z
N SER A 1 35.98 -19.27 19.19
CA SER A 1 35.69 -18.23 18.19
C SER A 1 34.66 -18.78 17.20
N ALA A 2 33.38 -18.50 17.40
CA ALA A 2 32.30 -18.89 16.48
C ALA A 2 30.99 -18.09 16.71
N VAL A 3 31.07 -16.91 17.34
CA VAL A 3 29.92 -16.01 17.55
C VAL A 3 30.35 -14.61 17.08
N SER A 4 30.68 -14.51 15.79
CA SER A 4 30.98 -13.23 15.14
C SER A 4 30.37 -13.12 13.74
N ASP A 5 29.95 -14.23 13.11
CA ASP A 5 29.35 -14.21 11.78
C ASP A 5 27.84 -13.91 11.76
N ALA A 6 27.12 -14.06 12.88
CA ALA A 6 25.69 -13.82 12.93
C ALA A 6 25.30 -12.33 12.93
N ASP A 7 26.15 -11.46 13.50
CA ASP A 7 25.92 -10.01 13.50
C ASP A 7 26.23 -9.39 12.12
N GLY A 8 27.16 -9.98 11.37
CA GLY A 8 27.53 -9.53 10.03
C GLY A 8 26.40 -9.68 9.00
N ALA A 9 25.62 -10.76 9.05
CA ALA A 9 24.53 -10.99 8.09
C ALA A 9 23.35 -10.03 8.28
N ALA A 10 22.99 -9.70 9.53
CA ALA A 10 21.97 -8.70 9.85
C ALA A 10 22.45 -7.27 9.53
N SER A 11 23.73 -6.99 9.78
CA SER A 11 24.40 -5.74 9.38
C SER A 11 24.40 -5.53 7.87
N LEU A 12 24.78 -6.55 7.10
CA LEU A 12 24.82 -6.52 5.63
C LEU A 12 23.41 -6.36 5.02
N GLY A 13 22.39 -7.02 5.58
CA GLY A 13 21.00 -6.82 5.18
C GLY A 13 20.54 -5.37 5.39
N ASN A 14 20.92 -4.78 6.52
CA ASN A 14 20.59 -3.40 6.85
C ASN A 14 21.36 -2.38 5.99
N GLU A 15 22.63 -2.66 5.64
CA GLU A 15 23.40 -1.81 4.70
C GLU A 15 22.82 -1.83 3.29
N ALA A 16 22.51 -3.01 2.76
CA ALA A 16 21.91 -3.16 1.45
C ALA A 16 20.52 -2.49 1.40
N GLU A 17 19.71 -2.65 2.45
CA GLU A 17 18.40 -2.02 2.56
C GLU A 17 18.50 -0.49 2.63
N ARG A 18 19.46 0.05 3.41
CA ARG A 18 19.73 1.50 3.43
C ARG A 18 20.13 2.02 2.06
N TRP A 19 21.06 1.35 1.38
CA TRP A 19 21.48 1.74 0.04
C TRP A 19 20.31 1.69 -0.96
N CYS A 20 19.52 0.62 -0.95
CA CYS A 20 18.32 0.52 -1.78
C CYS A 20 17.32 1.64 -1.50
N ASN A 21 17.13 2.00 -0.23
CA ASN A 21 16.24 3.09 0.16
C ASN A 21 16.77 4.46 -0.29
N GLU A 22 18.08 4.69 -0.22
CA GLU A 22 18.72 5.91 -0.72
C GLU A 22 18.56 6.04 -2.24
N VAL A 23 18.85 4.95 -2.98
CA VAL A 23 18.67 4.91 -4.44
C VAL A 23 17.21 5.11 -4.82
N ALA A 24 16.27 4.46 -4.12
CA ALA A 24 14.84 4.63 -4.35
C ALA A 24 14.40 6.08 -4.07
N ALA A 25 14.90 6.70 -2.99
CA ALA A 25 14.57 8.07 -2.65
C ALA A 25 15.06 9.06 -3.73
N GLU A 26 16.29 8.89 -4.24
CA GLU A 26 16.81 9.71 -5.35
C GLU A 26 16.03 9.49 -6.64
N PHE A 27 15.70 8.23 -6.97
CA PHE A 27 14.95 7.90 -8.18
C PHE A 27 13.52 8.45 -8.16
N LEU A 28 12.84 8.31 -7.02
CA LEU A 28 11.44 8.73 -6.88
C LEU A 28 11.29 10.25 -6.79
N VAL A 29 12.18 10.92 -6.05
CA VAL A 29 12.14 12.37 -5.85
C VAL A 29 13.58 12.91 -5.88
N PRO A 30 14.10 13.28 -7.06
CA PRO A 30 15.48 13.73 -7.22
C PRO A 30 15.80 14.90 -6.29
N GLY A 31 16.93 14.83 -5.60
CA GLY A 31 17.32 15.88 -4.64
C GLY A 31 17.48 17.24 -5.33
N GLU A 32 17.84 17.23 -6.61
CA GLU A 32 17.96 18.43 -7.41
C GLU A 32 16.65 19.20 -7.60
N SER A 33 15.53 18.48 -7.64
CA SER A 33 14.20 19.07 -7.82
C SER A 33 13.72 19.80 -6.57
N LEU A 34 14.40 19.60 -5.43
CA LEU A 34 14.08 20.24 -4.16
C LEU A 34 14.96 21.45 -3.86
N ARG A 35 16.02 21.73 -4.66
CA ARG A 35 16.99 22.81 -4.35
C ARG A 35 16.35 24.18 -4.17
N ASP A 36 15.36 24.50 -5.00
CA ASP A 36 14.64 25.78 -4.98
C ASP A 36 13.41 25.76 -4.07
N LEU A 37 13.19 24.67 -3.32
CA LEU A 37 12.05 24.53 -2.44
C LEU A 37 12.25 25.42 -1.19
N VAL A 38 11.35 26.40 -1.03
CA VAL A 38 11.23 27.17 0.21
C VAL A 38 10.18 26.49 1.08
N VAL A 39 10.65 25.69 2.03
CA VAL A 39 9.76 24.97 2.96
C VAL A 39 9.40 25.85 4.13
N ASP A 40 8.11 26.08 4.35
CA ASP A 40 7.58 26.52 5.65
C ASP A 40 7.15 25.29 6.46
N PRO A 41 7.85 24.95 7.57
CA PRO A 41 7.47 23.82 8.41
C PRO A 41 6.05 23.90 9.00
N GLN A 42 5.43 25.09 9.04
CA GLN A 42 4.06 25.30 9.51
C GLN A 42 3.01 25.18 8.38
N ALA A 43 3.44 25.19 7.11
CA ALA A 43 2.56 25.20 5.94
C ALA A 43 3.02 24.24 4.83
N LEU A 44 3.40 23.01 5.21
CA LEU A 44 3.94 21.98 4.31
C LEU A 44 2.92 21.39 3.31
N THR A 45 1.64 21.33 3.66
CA THR A 45 0.64 20.54 2.90
C THR A 45 0.53 20.91 1.41
N PRO A 46 0.51 22.19 1.00
CA PRO A 46 0.46 22.55 -0.42
C PRO A 46 1.66 22.05 -1.22
N ASP A 47 2.87 22.13 -0.65
CA ASP A 47 4.08 21.61 -1.28
C ASP A 47 4.07 20.09 -1.35
N LEU A 48 3.64 19.41 -0.28
CA LEU A 48 3.48 17.96 -0.29
C LEU A 48 2.52 17.51 -1.39
N ASP A 49 1.35 18.14 -1.51
CA ASP A 49 0.34 17.80 -2.53
C ASP A 49 0.82 18.12 -3.95
N ARG A 50 1.56 19.23 -4.14
CA ARG A 50 2.15 19.57 -5.44
C ARG A 50 3.20 18.54 -5.86
N LEU A 51 4.20 18.29 -5.01
CA LEU A 51 5.31 17.37 -5.29
C LEU A 51 4.82 15.92 -5.42
N ALA A 52 3.86 15.48 -4.61
CA ALA A 52 3.27 14.15 -4.73
C ALA A 52 2.58 13.94 -6.09
N ARG A 53 1.89 14.98 -6.60
CA ARG A 53 1.27 14.95 -7.93
C ARG A 53 2.29 15.02 -9.06
N GLU A 54 3.39 15.72 -8.88
CA GLU A 54 4.48 15.84 -9.85
C GLU A 54 5.22 14.51 -10.00
N PHE A 55 5.72 13.96 -8.89
CA PHE A 55 6.53 12.75 -8.86
C PHE A 55 5.72 11.44 -8.80
N LYS A 56 4.40 11.52 -8.71
CA LYS A 56 3.48 10.36 -8.65
C LYS A 56 3.76 9.43 -7.47
N VAL A 57 4.11 10.02 -6.33
CA VAL A 57 4.36 9.31 -5.06
C VAL A 57 3.39 9.78 -3.98
N SER A 58 3.42 9.15 -2.81
CA SER A 58 2.62 9.61 -1.67
C SER A 58 3.22 10.88 -1.04
N THR A 59 2.38 11.69 -0.40
CA THR A 59 2.81 12.85 0.38
C THR A 59 3.75 12.49 1.53
N LEU A 60 3.61 11.29 2.12
CA LEU A 60 4.55 10.77 3.12
C LEU A 60 5.94 10.46 2.54
N VAL A 61 6.02 9.99 1.28
CA VAL A 61 7.31 9.79 0.59
C VAL A 61 7.98 11.13 0.34
N VAL A 62 7.23 12.13 -0.14
CA VAL A 62 7.76 13.50 -0.31
C VAL A 62 8.25 14.07 1.03
N LEU A 63 7.43 13.96 2.08
CA LEU A 63 7.78 14.46 3.41
C LEU A 63 9.07 13.81 3.94
N ARG A 64 9.20 12.49 3.73
CA ARG A 64 10.43 11.77 4.08
C ARG A 64 11.62 12.29 3.30
N ARG A 65 11.47 12.53 2.00
CA ARG A 65 12.54 13.07 1.17
C ARG A 65 12.99 14.46 1.62
N ILE A 66 12.05 15.35 1.93
CA ILE A 66 12.32 16.70 2.47
C ILE A 66 13.13 16.61 3.77
N PHE A 67 12.83 15.63 4.63
CA PHE A 67 13.62 15.35 5.82
C PHE A 67 15.02 14.81 5.49
N ASP A 68 15.14 13.83 4.58
CA ASP A 68 16.42 13.20 4.23
C ASP A 68 17.43 14.22 3.65
N VAL A 69 16.96 15.24 2.92
CA VAL A 69 17.82 16.32 2.40
C VAL A 69 18.03 17.49 3.37
N GLY A 70 17.46 17.42 4.58
CA GLY A 70 17.78 18.32 5.70
C GLY A 70 16.90 19.56 5.89
N TYR A 71 15.76 19.68 5.20
CA TYR A 71 14.85 20.83 5.38
C TYR A 71 14.07 20.82 6.69
N LEU A 72 14.00 19.65 7.36
CA LEU A 72 13.28 19.50 8.62
C LEU A 72 14.19 18.92 9.69
N THR A 73 14.10 19.47 10.89
CA THR A 73 14.67 18.84 12.08
C THR A 73 13.88 17.58 12.45
N PRO A 74 14.46 16.62 13.21
CA PRO A 74 13.74 15.42 13.63
C PRO A 74 12.42 15.70 14.38
N PRO A 75 12.32 16.70 15.27
CA PRO A 75 11.03 17.06 15.88
C PRO A 75 10.00 17.60 14.88
N GLN A 76 10.41 18.46 13.95
CA GLN A 76 9.52 18.98 12.90
C GLN A 76 9.02 17.88 11.99
N PHE A 77 9.91 16.96 11.57
CA PHE A 77 9.54 15.80 10.77
C PHE A 77 8.51 14.92 11.49
N ARG A 78 8.73 14.59 12.78
CA ARG A 78 7.78 13.78 13.54
C ARG A 78 6.40 14.43 13.63
N ALA A 79 6.34 15.73 13.90
CA ALA A 79 5.08 16.48 13.97
C ALA A 79 4.36 16.50 12.62
N ALA A 80 5.08 16.85 11.55
CA ALA A 80 4.54 16.86 10.19
C ALA A 80 4.07 15.48 9.73
N TYR A 81 4.82 14.42 10.07
CA TYR A 81 4.47 13.05 9.71
C TYR A 81 3.16 12.60 10.39
N ALA A 82 3.00 12.92 11.67
CA ALA A 82 1.78 12.60 12.40
C ALA A 82 0.56 13.30 11.78
N ALA A 83 0.66 14.61 11.55
CA ALA A 83 -0.40 15.41 10.96
C ALA A 83 -0.75 14.94 9.53
N GLU A 84 0.25 14.69 8.69
CA GLU A 84 0.02 14.25 7.32
C GLU A 84 -0.57 12.83 7.26
N ARG A 85 -0.13 11.93 8.14
CA ARG A 85 -0.71 10.58 8.24
C ARG A 85 -2.18 10.63 8.66
N GLU A 86 -2.53 11.49 9.61
CA GLU A 86 -3.93 11.69 10.02
C GLU A 86 -4.77 12.23 8.86
N ARG A 87 -4.28 13.24 8.13
CA ARG A 87 -4.93 13.78 6.94
C ARG A 87 -5.13 12.75 5.84
N VAL A 88 -4.13 11.91 5.57
CA VAL A 88 -4.25 10.85 4.55
C VAL A 88 -5.29 9.81 4.96
N LEU A 89 -5.33 9.42 6.25
CA LEU A 89 -6.32 8.48 6.75
C LEU A 89 -7.74 9.04 6.66
N SER A 90 -7.97 10.31 7.04
CA SER A 90 -9.29 10.93 6.92
C SER A 90 -9.76 11.00 5.47
N LEU A 91 -8.89 11.38 4.53
CA LEU A 91 -9.20 11.37 3.09
C LEU A 91 -9.50 9.97 2.57
N MET A 92 -8.84 8.93 3.10
CA MET A 92 -9.13 7.54 2.75
C MET A 92 -10.50 7.10 3.30
N GLU A 93 -10.86 7.47 4.52
CA GLU A 93 -12.16 7.18 5.11
C GLU A 93 -13.30 7.87 4.34
N GLU A 94 -13.11 9.13 3.96
CA GLU A 94 -14.03 9.87 3.08
C GLU A 94 -14.20 9.16 1.72
N ARG A 95 -13.11 8.65 1.13
CA ARG A 95 -13.16 7.89 -0.12
C ARG A 95 -13.78 6.49 0.03
N VAL A 96 -13.61 5.84 1.17
CA VAL A 96 -14.24 4.54 1.47
C VAL A 96 -15.77 4.66 1.52
N SER A 97 -16.31 5.82 1.91
CA SER A 97 -17.74 6.11 1.75
C SER A 97 -18.22 6.10 0.29
N THR A 98 -17.30 6.19 -0.69
CA THR A 98 -17.58 6.33 -2.13
C THR A 98 -17.01 5.20 -3.02
N GLY A 99 -16.29 4.19 -2.52
CA GLY A 99 -16.04 2.99 -3.35
C GLY A 99 -14.91 2.03 -2.95
N GLY A 100 -15.29 0.75 -2.83
CA GLY A 100 -14.40 -0.40 -2.70
C GLY A 100 -15.20 -1.66 -2.32
N SER A 101 -16.13 -2.10 -3.17
CA SER A 101 -16.87 -3.33 -2.89
C SER A 101 -15.89 -4.48 -2.82
N PHE A 102 -15.80 -5.15 -1.67
CA PHE A 102 -15.03 -6.39 -1.45
C PHE A 102 -15.18 -7.41 -2.60
N TYR A 103 -16.37 -7.44 -3.21
CA TYR A 103 -16.75 -8.26 -4.35
C TYR A 103 -16.06 -7.88 -5.69
N ASN A 104 -15.48 -6.69 -5.80
CA ASN A 104 -14.75 -6.25 -7.00
C ASN A 104 -13.26 -6.66 -6.97
N THR A 105 -12.68 -6.87 -5.78
CA THR A 105 -11.25 -7.19 -5.63
C THR A 105 -10.97 -8.69 -5.49
N GLN A 106 -11.91 -9.48 -4.98
CA GLN A 106 -11.75 -10.94 -4.86
C GLN A 106 -11.60 -11.67 -6.21
N PRO A 107 -12.42 -11.41 -7.25
CA PRO A 107 -12.31 -12.13 -8.53
C PRO A 107 -11.00 -11.89 -9.27
N ILE A 108 -10.29 -10.79 -8.93
CA ILE A 108 -8.99 -10.43 -9.53
C ILE A 108 -7.86 -11.27 -8.92
N ARG A 109 -7.97 -11.69 -7.64
CA ARG A 109 -6.91 -12.46 -6.96
C ARG A 109 -6.86 -13.95 -7.33
N VAL A 110 -7.99 -14.52 -7.74
CA VAL A 110 -8.12 -15.96 -8.02
C VAL A 110 -8.48 -16.27 -9.48
N SER A 111 -8.44 -15.29 -10.38
CA SER A 111 -8.91 -15.38 -11.78
C SER A 111 -10.42 -15.61 -11.92
N LYS A 112 -11.08 -14.81 -12.76
CA LYS A 112 -12.52 -14.94 -13.06
C LYS A 112 -12.89 -16.33 -13.58
N ARG A 113 -12.00 -16.98 -14.36
CA ARG A 113 -12.25 -18.31 -14.95
C ARG A 113 -12.25 -19.40 -13.89
N PHE A 114 -11.30 -19.37 -12.98
CA PHE A 114 -11.22 -20.33 -11.88
C PHE A 114 -12.36 -20.10 -10.89
N ALA A 115 -12.66 -18.85 -10.54
CA ALA A 115 -13.80 -18.53 -9.69
C ALA A 115 -15.11 -19.09 -10.29
N ARG A 116 -15.36 -18.85 -11.58
CA ARG A 116 -16.54 -19.39 -12.28
C ARG A 116 -16.63 -20.91 -12.23
N ALA A 117 -15.57 -21.61 -12.65
CA ALA A 117 -15.56 -23.07 -12.68
C ALA A 117 -15.78 -23.69 -11.28
N LEU A 118 -15.22 -23.05 -10.24
CA LEU A 118 -15.38 -23.53 -8.87
C LEU A 118 -16.79 -23.28 -8.33
N LEU A 119 -17.42 -22.15 -8.68
CA LEU A 119 -18.83 -21.89 -8.34
C LEU A 119 -19.76 -22.89 -9.03
N GLU A 120 -19.59 -23.12 -10.33
CA GLU A 120 -20.35 -24.12 -11.12
C GLU A 120 -20.23 -25.52 -10.49
N SER A 121 -19.00 -25.99 -10.24
CA SER A 121 -18.75 -27.28 -9.59
C SER A 121 -19.34 -27.38 -8.17
N THR A 122 -19.42 -26.27 -7.43
CA THR A 122 -20.03 -26.24 -6.09
C THR A 122 -21.54 -26.32 -6.15
N LEU A 123 -22.18 -25.63 -7.10
CA LEU A 123 -23.63 -25.68 -7.31
C LEU A 123 -24.07 -27.05 -7.85
N GLU A 124 -23.25 -27.69 -8.68
CA GLU A 124 -23.45 -29.06 -9.16
C GLU A 124 -23.19 -30.14 -8.08
N GLY A 125 -22.75 -29.74 -6.89
CA GLY A 125 -22.50 -30.65 -5.76
C GLY A 125 -21.21 -31.47 -5.88
N GLN A 126 -20.36 -31.20 -6.87
CA GLN A 126 -19.07 -31.87 -7.04
C GLN A 126 -17.99 -31.30 -6.12
N THR A 127 -18.13 -30.04 -5.70
CA THR A 127 -17.26 -29.40 -4.72
C THR A 127 -18.04 -29.02 -3.47
N LEU A 128 -17.50 -29.31 -2.28
CA LEU A 128 -18.11 -28.88 -1.02
C LEU A 128 -17.95 -27.37 -0.84
N TYR A 129 -19.01 -26.69 -0.39
CA TYR A 129 -18.99 -25.25 -0.08
C TYR A 129 -17.80 -24.83 0.79
N ARG A 130 -17.43 -25.62 1.81
CA ARG A 130 -16.27 -25.30 2.67
C ARG A 130 -14.94 -25.30 1.92
N GLU A 131 -14.78 -26.19 0.95
CA GLU A 131 -13.58 -26.28 0.12
C GLU A 131 -13.55 -25.14 -0.89
N ALA A 132 -14.69 -24.83 -1.52
CA ALA A 132 -14.83 -23.68 -2.41
C ALA A 132 -14.50 -22.36 -1.69
N PHE A 133 -14.99 -22.19 -0.46
CA PHE A 133 -14.72 -21.04 0.40
C PHE A 133 -13.23 -20.89 0.71
N ARG A 134 -12.56 -22.00 1.06
CA ARG A 134 -11.11 -22.01 1.30
C ARG A 134 -10.34 -21.60 0.06
N MET A 135 -10.69 -22.14 -1.10
CA MET A 135 -10.03 -21.85 -2.38
C MET A 135 -10.28 -20.42 -2.89
N LEU A 136 -11.45 -19.84 -2.60
CA LEU A 136 -11.80 -18.46 -2.98
C LEU A 136 -11.42 -17.42 -1.92
N GLY A 137 -10.95 -17.84 -0.74
CA GLY A 137 -10.46 -16.94 0.30
C GLY A 137 -11.55 -16.21 1.09
N PHE A 138 -12.75 -16.79 1.20
CA PHE A 138 -13.82 -16.27 2.07
C PHE A 138 -14.47 -17.37 2.89
N LYS A 139 -15.38 -17.01 3.81
CA LYS A 139 -16.04 -17.98 4.72
C LYS A 139 -17.56 -17.85 4.78
N LYS A 140 -18.14 -16.83 4.13
CA LYS A 140 -19.55 -16.47 4.25
C LYS A 140 -20.34 -16.98 3.04
N GLN A 141 -21.47 -17.64 3.29
CA GLN A 141 -22.41 -18.08 2.25
C GLN A 141 -22.93 -16.90 1.42
N ALA A 142 -23.31 -15.78 2.07
CA ALA A 142 -23.77 -14.59 1.38
C ALA A 142 -22.73 -14.05 0.35
N THR A 143 -21.43 -14.27 0.60
CA THR A 143 -20.38 -13.91 -0.35
C THR A 143 -20.36 -14.82 -1.57
N PHE A 144 -20.65 -16.11 -1.38
CA PHE A 144 -20.80 -17.07 -2.46
C PHE A 144 -21.99 -16.71 -3.35
N ASP A 145 -23.16 -16.48 -2.76
CA ASP A 145 -24.41 -16.20 -3.50
C ASP A 145 -24.26 -14.92 -4.35
N GLU A 146 -23.62 -13.89 -3.79
CA GLU A 146 -23.31 -12.65 -4.52
C GLU A 146 -22.33 -12.89 -5.69
N LEU A 147 -21.32 -13.75 -5.52
CA LEU A 147 -20.38 -14.09 -6.60
C LEU A 147 -21.04 -14.91 -7.71
N VAL A 148 -21.95 -15.82 -7.35
CA VAL A 148 -22.79 -16.57 -8.30
C VAL A 148 -23.61 -15.61 -9.15
N HIS A 149 -24.30 -14.66 -8.51
CA HIS A 149 -25.10 -13.64 -9.20
C HIS A 149 -24.24 -12.76 -10.13
N ARG A 150 -23.09 -12.28 -9.65
CA ARG A 150 -22.21 -11.38 -10.42
C ARG A 150 -21.49 -12.05 -11.59
N LEU A 151 -21.19 -13.34 -11.48
CA LEU A 151 -20.51 -14.09 -12.54
C LEU A 151 -21.48 -14.77 -13.51
N GLY A 152 -22.80 -14.63 -13.29
CA GLY A 152 -23.84 -15.22 -14.13
C GLY A 152 -23.74 -16.75 -14.15
N VAL A 153 -23.44 -17.33 -12.99
CA VAL A 153 -23.38 -18.78 -12.80
C VAL A 153 -24.75 -19.23 -12.30
N GLY A 154 -25.33 -20.25 -12.92
CA GLY A 154 -26.67 -20.77 -12.62
C GLY A 154 -26.97 -22.02 -13.41
#